data_AF-A0A945ZG14-F1
#
_entry.id   AF-A0A945ZG14-F1
#
_cell.length_a   1.000
_cell.length_b   1.000
_cell.length_c   1.000
_cell.angle_alpha   90.00
_cell.angle_beta   90.00
_cell.angle_gamma   90.00
#
_symmetry.space_group_name_H-M   'P 1'
#
loop_
_entity.id
_entity.type
_entity.pdbx_description
1 polymer ?
#
loop_
_entity_poly.entity_id
_entity_poly.type
_entity_poly.pdbx_seq_one_letter_code
_entity_poly.pdbx_strand_id
1 'polypeptide(L)'
;MKNLIFASALLFALPGPAIAAEEPLDAFAKQVGYMASTIPFCGGPPEELTYFQGLILKMLRPAKLTKAELARYKDLAELARVAAKPRGNDCTDNGGLANAGKLQNLLKALVAARQ
;
A
#
# COMPACT_ATOMS: atom_id res chain seq x y z
N MET A 1 2.58 -65.17 11.06
CA MET A 1 2.15 -64.10 11.97
C MET A 1 3.21 -63.01 11.99
N LYS A 2 2.76 -61.73 11.96
CA LYS A 2 3.47 -60.48 12.34
C LYS A 2 4.47 -59.83 11.36
N ASN A 3 3.90 -58.87 10.62
CA ASN A 3 4.30 -57.46 10.46
C ASN A 3 5.69 -57.08 9.95
N LEU A 4 5.74 -56.65 8.68
CA LEU A 4 6.67 -55.65 8.19
C LEU A 4 5.86 -54.55 7.49
N ILE A 5 5.59 -53.47 8.24
CA ILE A 5 4.95 -52.26 7.73
C ILE A 5 6.09 -51.38 7.17
N PHE A 6 6.18 -51.29 5.84
CA PHE A 6 6.98 -50.26 5.18
C PHE A 6 6.23 -48.92 5.34
N ALA A 7 6.60 -48.17 6.38
CA ALA A 7 6.19 -46.79 6.52
C ALA A 7 7.01 -45.92 5.55
N SER A 8 6.53 -45.83 4.31
CA SER A 8 6.90 -44.71 3.43
C SER A 8 6.30 -43.44 4.06
N ALA A 9 7.11 -42.78 4.89
CA ALA A 9 6.87 -41.39 5.25
C ALA A 9 7.09 -40.54 3.99
N LEU A 10 6.06 -40.46 3.14
CA LEU A 10 5.90 -39.32 2.26
C LEU A 10 5.76 -38.11 3.19
N LEU A 11 6.89 -37.45 3.43
CA LEU A 11 6.92 -36.06 3.84
C LEU A 11 6.18 -35.27 2.77
N PHE A 12 4.86 -35.14 2.94
CA PHE A 12 4.10 -34.04 2.37
C PHE A 12 4.75 -32.77 2.89
N ALA A 13 5.67 -32.22 2.11
CA ALA A 13 6.01 -30.81 2.18
C ALA A 13 4.71 -30.08 1.83
N LEU A 14 3.90 -29.77 2.84
CA LEU A 14 2.78 -28.86 2.71
C LEU A 14 3.38 -27.55 2.18
N PRO A 15 3.00 -27.08 0.97
CA PRO A 15 3.25 -25.71 0.62
C PRO A 15 2.40 -24.90 1.60
N GLY A 16 3.05 -24.36 2.64
CA GLY A 16 2.41 -23.36 3.49
C GLY A 16 1.82 -22.27 2.58
N PRO A 17 0.69 -21.66 2.94
CA PRO A 17 0.09 -20.64 2.11
C PRO A 17 1.14 -19.53 1.91
N ALA A 18 1.65 -19.43 0.69
CA ALA A 18 2.39 -18.27 0.27
C ALA A 18 1.36 -17.14 0.30
N ILE A 19 1.27 -16.43 1.42
CA ILE A 19 0.51 -15.20 1.52
C ILE A 19 1.17 -14.30 0.48
N ALA A 20 0.51 -14.13 -0.67
CA ALA A 20 1.02 -13.28 -1.73
C ALA A 20 1.19 -11.89 -1.11
N ALA A 21 2.44 -11.47 -0.94
CA ALA A 21 2.74 -10.15 -0.44
C ALA A 21 2.07 -9.13 -1.35
N GLU A 22 1.31 -8.20 -0.76
CA GLU A 22 0.62 -7.17 -1.51
C GLU A 22 1.64 -6.40 -2.38
N GLU A 23 1.30 -6.16 -3.65
CA GLU A 23 2.22 -5.48 -4.55
C GLU A 23 2.58 -4.09 -4.01
N PRO A 24 3.86 -3.68 -4.03
CA PRO A 24 4.30 -2.40 -3.45
C PRO A 24 3.54 -1.18 -4.01
N LEU A 25 3.14 -1.22 -5.28
CA LEU A 25 2.37 -0.14 -5.90
C LEU A 25 0.96 -0.02 -5.31
N ASP A 26 0.32 -1.14 -5.00
CA ASP A 26 -1.04 -1.17 -4.46
C ASP A 26 -1.06 -0.68 -3.01
N ALA A 27 -0.11 -1.17 -2.21
CA ALA A 27 0.05 -0.72 -0.83
C ALA A 27 0.34 0.80 -0.78
N PHE A 28 1.20 1.30 -1.67
CA PHE A 28 1.46 2.73 -1.81
C PHE A 28 0.20 3.50 -2.22
N ALA A 29 -0.52 3.05 -3.26
CA ALA A 29 -1.75 3.68 -3.73
C ALA A 29 -2.81 3.76 -2.64
N LYS A 30 -3.01 2.69 -1.87
CA LYS A 30 -3.98 2.65 -0.76
C LYS A 30 -3.62 3.64 0.34
N GLN A 31 -2.34 3.75 0.70
CA GLN A 31 -1.91 4.74 1.69
C GLN A 31 -2.11 6.18 1.19
N VAL A 32 -1.84 6.44 -0.08
CA VAL A 32 -2.11 7.74 -0.70
C VAL A 32 -3.60 8.05 -0.65
N GLY A 33 -4.46 7.10 -1.02
CA GLY A 33 -5.92 7.25 -0.93
C GLY A 33 -6.38 7.57 0.49
N TYR A 34 -5.87 6.85 1.48
CA TYR A 34 -6.15 7.13 2.89
C TYR A 34 -5.76 8.57 3.27
N MET A 35 -4.53 8.99 3.00
CA MET A 35 -4.08 10.35 3.30
C MET A 35 -4.85 11.42 2.52
N ALA A 36 -5.22 11.16 1.26
CA ALA A 36 -6.07 12.06 0.49
C ALA A 36 -7.46 12.24 1.14
N SER A 37 -7.98 11.22 1.83
CA SER A 37 -9.25 11.31 2.55
C SER A 37 -9.13 12.08 3.88
N THR A 38 -7.95 12.08 4.51
CA THR A 38 -7.75 12.80 5.79
C THR A 38 -7.76 14.31 5.58
N ILE A 39 -7.35 14.81 4.42
CA ILE A 39 -7.30 16.27 4.12
C ILE A 39 -8.67 16.93 4.33
N PRO A 40 -9.74 16.56 3.59
CA PRO A 40 -11.06 17.16 3.81
C PRO A 40 -11.65 16.79 5.18
N PHE A 41 -11.35 15.60 5.72
CA PHE A 41 -11.81 15.20 7.04
C PHE A 41 -11.28 16.11 8.16
N CYS A 42 -10.01 16.53 8.06
CA CYS A 42 -9.38 17.45 9.00
C CYS A 42 -9.67 18.93 8.71
N GLY A 43 -10.59 19.22 7.79
CA GLY A 43 -10.98 20.60 7.43
C GLY A 43 -10.10 21.28 6.37
N GLY A 44 -9.20 20.54 5.73
CA GLY A 44 -8.37 21.05 4.64
C GLY A 44 -9.20 21.38 3.38
N PRO A 45 -8.90 22.48 2.68
CA PRO A 45 -9.65 22.89 1.51
C PRO A 45 -9.29 22.04 0.26
N PRO A 46 -10.12 22.04 -0.80
CA PRO A 46 -9.90 21.22 -2.01
C PRO A 46 -8.55 21.44 -2.70
N GLU A 47 -7.98 22.65 -2.59
CA GLU A 47 -6.68 22.99 -3.15
C GLU A 47 -5.55 22.20 -2.50
N GLU A 48 -5.64 21.90 -1.20
CA GLU A 48 -4.66 21.08 -0.49
C GLU A 48 -4.69 19.63 -0.96
N LEU A 49 -5.88 19.08 -1.21
CA LEU A 49 -6.04 17.75 -1.79
C LEU A 49 -5.39 17.68 -3.18
N THR A 50 -5.66 18.69 -4.02
CA THR A 50 -5.08 18.80 -5.36
C THR A 50 -3.56 18.92 -5.31
N TYR A 51 -3.05 19.75 -4.40
CA TYR A 51 -1.62 19.92 -4.17
C TYR A 51 -0.96 18.62 -3.71
N PHE A 52 -1.55 17.93 -2.74
CA PHE A 52 -1.06 16.63 -2.25
C PHE A 52 -0.98 15.60 -3.38
N GLN A 53 -2.05 15.43 -4.16
CA GLN A 53 -2.04 14.50 -5.30
C GLN A 53 -0.96 14.86 -6.33
N GLY A 54 -0.75 16.15 -6.60
CA GLY A 54 0.33 16.64 -7.46
C GLY A 54 1.73 16.31 -6.92
N LEU A 55 1.94 16.40 -5.59
CA LEU A 55 3.20 16.00 -4.95
C LEU A 55 3.44 14.49 -5.07
N ILE A 56 2.43 13.65 -4.85
CA ILE A 56 2.59 12.20 -4.97
C ILE A 56 3.01 11.80 -6.38
N LEU A 57 2.42 12.40 -7.42
CA LEU A 57 2.82 12.14 -8.80
C LEU A 57 4.29 12.50 -9.08
N LYS A 58 4.81 13.55 -8.43
CA LYS A 58 6.24 13.89 -8.51
C LYS A 58 7.10 12.86 -7.76
N MET A 59 6.67 12.44 -6.58
CA MET A 59 7.35 11.42 -5.76
C MET A 59 7.44 10.06 -6.43
N LEU A 60 6.47 9.71 -7.29
CA LEU A 60 6.45 8.45 -8.05
C LEU A 60 7.41 8.42 -9.25
N ARG A 61 7.96 9.56 -9.71
CA ARG A 61 8.85 9.61 -10.88
C ARG A 61 10.04 8.64 -10.82
N PRO A 62 10.75 8.47 -9.70
CA PRO A 62 11.88 7.54 -9.61
C PRO A 62 11.49 6.07 -9.80
N ALA A 63 10.23 5.70 -9.54
CA ALA A 63 9.73 4.34 -9.73
C ALA A 63 9.50 3.98 -11.21
N LYS A 64 9.63 4.96 -12.13
CA LYS A 64 9.54 4.77 -13.60
C LYS A 64 8.31 3.96 -14.03
N LEU A 65 7.16 4.23 -13.41
CA LEU A 65 5.92 3.52 -13.70
C LEU A 65 5.55 3.67 -15.18
N THR A 66 5.10 2.57 -15.79
CA THR A 66 4.48 2.61 -17.12
C THR A 66 3.16 3.39 -17.07
N LYS A 67 2.62 3.73 -18.24
CA LYS A 67 1.30 4.39 -18.33
C LYS A 67 0.18 3.56 -17.70
N ALA A 68 0.22 2.23 -17.88
CA ALA A 68 -0.79 1.32 -17.34
C ALA A 68 -0.73 1.26 -15.80
N GLU A 69 0.48 1.22 -15.25
CA GLU A 69 0.69 1.22 -13.80
C GLU A 69 0.32 2.55 -13.16
N LEU A 70 0.60 3.66 -13.83
CA LEU A 70 0.17 4.98 -13.37
C LEU A 70 -1.35 5.10 -13.36
N ALA A 71 -2.05 4.53 -14.36
CA ALA A 71 -3.50 4.47 -14.37
C ALA A 71 -4.03 3.61 -13.20
N ARG A 72 -3.51 2.39 -13.03
CA ARG A 72 -3.84 1.50 -11.91
C ARG A 72 -3.63 2.17 -10.55
N TYR A 73 -2.51 2.88 -10.36
CA TYR A 73 -2.25 3.65 -9.15
C TYR A 73 -3.34 4.68 -8.87
N LYS A 74 -3.76 5.45 -9.88
CA LYS A 74 -4.79 6.49 -9.72
C LYS A 74 -6.12 5.87 -9.32
N ASP A 75 -6.52 4.79 -10.00
CA ASP A 75 -7.78 4.10 -9.72
C ASP A 75 -7.78 3.52 -8.31
N LEU A 76 -6.70 2.84 -7.90
CA LEU A 76 -6.58 2.28 -6.56
C LEU A 76 -6.53 3.34 -5.46
N ALA A 77 -5.81 4.44 -5.68
CA ALA A 77 -5.76 5.54 -4.73
C ALA A 77 -7.13 6.19 -4.56
N GLU A 78 -7.88 6.37 -5.65
CA GLU A 78 -9.22 6.94 -5.58
C GLU A 78 -10.21 5.99 -4.88
N LEU A 79 -10.20 4.70 -5.22
CA LEU A 79 -11.02 3.70 -4.53
C LEU A 79 -10.72 3.66 -3.03
N ALA A 80 -9.44 3.68 -2.66
CA ALA A 80 -9.03 3.72 -1.26
C ALA A 80 -9.45 5.01 -0.57
N ARG A 81 -9.37 6.16 -1.25
CA ARG A 81 -9.82 7.46 -0.72
C ARG A 81 -11.31 7.46 -0.40
N VAL A 82 -12.14 6.98 -1.33
CA VAL A 82 -13.59 6.92 -1.16
C VAL A 82 -14.01 5.95 -0.06
N ALA A 83 -13.30 4.82 0.08
CA ALA A 83 -13.60 3.80 1.08
C ALA A 83 -13.01 4.11 2.48
N ALA A 84 -12.09 5.06 2.58
CA ALA A 84 -11.37 5.34 3.81
C ALA A 84 -12.27 5.90 4.92
N LYS A 85 -11.90 5.61 6.16
CA LYS A 85 -12.54 6.13 7.37
C LYS A 85 -11.47 6.76 8.27
N PRO A 86 -11.02 7.99 7.96
CA PRO A 86 -10.11 8.75 8.82
C PRO A 86 -10.59 8.85 10.26
N ARG A 87 -9.65 9.04 11.17
CA ARG A 87 -9.89 9.16 12.61
C ARG A 87 -9.41 10.53 13.08
N GLY A 88 -9.96 11.02 14.19
CA GLY A 88 -9.55 12.31 14.77
C GLY A 88 -8.05 12.39 15.05
N ASN A 89 -7.39 11.27 15.40
CA ASN A 89 -5.94 11.24 15.61
C ASN A 89 -5.14 11.55 14.34
N ASP A 90 -5.67 11.28 13.14
CA ASP A 90 -4.99 11.59 11.87
C ASP A 90 -4.81 13.10 11.66
N CYS A 91 -5.60 13.93 12.34
CA CYS A 91 -5.53 15.39 12.28
C CYS A 91 -4.52 15.98 13.28
N THR A 92 -3.86 15.14 14.08
CA THR A 92 -2.81 15.57 15.00
C THR A 92 -1.44 15.48 14.34
N ASP A 93 -0.45 16.22 14.84
CA ASP A 93 0.93 16.13 14.37
C ASP A 93 1.44 14.68 14.40
N ASN A 94 1.15 13.95 15.48
CA ASN A 94 1.56 12.55 15.62
C ASN A 94 0.90 11.64 14.56
N GLY A 95 -0.39 11.81 14.30
CA GLY A 95 -1.09 11.07 13.25
C GLY A 95 -0.60 11.42 11.85
N GLY A 96 -0.38 12.71 11.57
CA GLY A 96 0.20 13.19 10.32
C GLY A 96 1.59 12.63 10.07
N LEU A 97 2.48 12.68 11.07
CA LEU A 97 3.83 12.12 11.01
C LEU A 97 3.81 10.60 10.80
N ALA A 98 2.93 9.88 11.50
CA ALA A 98 2.79 8.44 11.32
C ALA A 98 2.36 8.07 9.88
N ASN A 99 1.37 8.78 9.34
CA ASN A 99 0.89 8.58 7.97
C ASN A 99 1.98 8.93 6.92
N ALA A 100 2.68 10.04 7.10
CA ALA A 100 3.77 10.46 6.24
C ALA A 100 4.95 9.47 6.28
N GLY A 101 5.33 8.99 7.47
CA GLY A 101 6.37 7.97 7.63
C GLY A 101 6.02 6.66 6.94
N LYS A 102 4.77 6.19 7.09
CA LYS A 102 4.27 5.00 6.38
C LYS A 102 4.33 5.18 4.87
N LEU A 103 3.88 6.33 4.35
CA LEU A 103 3.94 6.64 2.92
C LEU A 103 5.37 6.63 2.39
N GLN A 104 6.33 7.24 3.11
CA GLN A 104 7.74 7.23 2.70
C GLN A 104 8.34 5.83 2.66
N ASN A 105 8.02 4.97 3.63
CA ASN A 105 8.50 3.59 3.64
C ASN A 105 7.95 2.79 2.45
N LEU A 106 6.67 2.99 2.12
CA LEU A 106 6.05 2.35 0.94
C LEU A 106 6.67 2.87 -0.36
N LEU A 107 6.99 4.17 -0.45
CA LEU A 107 7.68 4.71 -1.62
C LEU A 107 9.06 4.08 -1.79
N LYS A 108 9.84 3.95 -0.71
CA LYS A 108 11.16 3.31 -0.73
C LYS A 108 11.05 1.86 -1.20
N ALA A 109 10.09 1.10 -0.66
CA ALA A 109 9.85 -0.28 -1.06
C ALA A 109 9.45 -0.38 -2.55
N LEU A 110 8.57 0.51 -3.01
CA LEU A 110 8.17 0.57 -4.42
C LEU A 110 9.37 0.86 -5.32
N VAL A 111 10.19 1.86 -4.99
CA VAL A 111 11.38 2.20 -5.80
C VAL A 111 12.40 1.07 -5.78
N ALA A 112 12.62 0.42 -4.63
CA ALA A 112 13.55 -0.71 -4.52
C ALA A 112 13.12 -1.92 -5.34
N ALA A 113 11.82 -2.20 -5.45
CA ALA A 113 11.29 -3.29 -6.27
C ALA A 113 11.40 -3.07 -7.79
N ARG A 114 11.94 -1.91 -8.21
CA ARG A 114 12.05 -1.48 -9.63
C ARG A 114 13.50 -1.33 -10.10
N GLN A 115 14.46 -1.54 -9.20
CA GLN A 115 15.90 -1.51 -9.48
C GLN A 115 16.40 -2.94 -9.68
#